data_AF-A0A833YWK3-F1
#
_entry.id   AF-A0A833YWK3-F1
#
_cell.length_a   1.000
_cell.length_b   1.000
_cell.length_c   1.000
_cell.angle_alpha   90.00
_cell.angle_beta   90.00
_cell.angle_gamma   90.00
#
_symmetry.space_group_name_H-M   'P 1'
#
loop_
_entity.id
_entity.type
_entity.pdbx_description
1 polymer ?
#
loop_
_entity_poly.entity_id
_entity_poly.type
_entity_poly.pdbx_seq_one_letter_code
_entity_poly.pdbx_strand_id
1 'polypeptide(L)'
;MPDAGREPSAPDELLRVLKQVTLPLERAFRPFGQLPEPEQTALSGVLQVVLLDEELLVVLEQVCGDVVGGLPPPLAVLGELKPPQRKNLMAFLQLVGCSVQGECPGPQGVVSNQKLFSTAYFLVSALAEMPDNAAALLGTCCKLQIIPTLCHLVRNLPEGTWGWAGLGK
;
A
#
# COMPACT_ATOMS: atom_id res chain seq x y z
N MET A 1 5.04 -50.70 7.40
CA MET A 1 5.06 -49.50 8.27
C MET A 1 4.91 -48.31 7.34
N PRO A 2 3.75 -47.64 7.26
CA PRO A 2 3.62 -46.47 6.42
C PRO A 2 4.20 -45.25 7.16
N ASP A 3 5.04 -44.54 6.45
CA ASP A 3 5.66 -43.27 6.81
C ASP A 3 4.54 -42.26 7.15
N ALA A 4 4.52 -41.79 8.40
CA ALA A 4 3.56 -40.79 8.85
C ALA A 4 3.97 -39.46 8.22
N GLY A 5 3.39 -39.16 7.05
CA GLY A 5 3.49 -37.88 6.40
C GLY A 5 3.20 -36.78 7.42
N ARG A 6 4.25 -36.03 7.76
CA ARG A 6 4.17 -34.92 8.70
C ARG A 6 3.34 -33.84 8.05
N GLU A 7 2.08 -33.72 8.44
CA GLU A 7 1.26 -32.57 8.05
C GLU A 7 1.96 -31.28 8.53
N PRO A 8 2.17 -30.28 7.65
CA PRO A 8 2.68 -28.98 8.06
C PRO A 8 1.80 -28.41 9.17
N SER A 9 2.42 -27.94 10.26
CA SER A 9 1.67 -27.27 11.31
C SER A 9 1.05 -25.98 10.75
N ALA A 10 -0.13 -25.57 11.24
CA ALA A 10 -0.82 -24.37 10.75
C ALA A 10 0.06 -23.09 10.66
N PRO A 11 1.03 -22.85 11.57
CA PRO A 11 1.99 -21.75 11.44
C PRO A 11 2.97 -21.89 10.28
N ASP A 12 3.45 -23.10 9.98
CA ASP A 12 4.40 -23.35 8.88
C ASP A 12 3.72 -23.14 7.53
N GLU A 13 2.45 -23.55 7.41
CA GLU A 13 1.65 -23.30 6.22
C GLU A 13 1.38 -21.80 6.02
N LEU A 14 1.07 -21.06 7.09
CA LEU A 14 0.92 -19.60 7.03
C LEU A 14 2.21 -18.91 6.58
N LEU A 15 3.36 -19.31 7.09
CA LEU A 15 4.66 -18.74 6.67
C LEU A 15 4.97 -19.06 5.21
N ARG A 16 4.65 -20.28 4.77
CA ARG A 16 4.81 -20.69 3.38
C ARG A 16 3.93 -19.85 2.46
N VAL A 17 2.65 -19.70 2.79
CA VAL A 17 1.70 -18.86 2.05
C VAL A 17 2.19 -17.41 2.02
N LEU A 18 2.64 -16.88 3.16
CA LEU A 18 3.11 -15.51 3.26
C LEU A 18 4.36 -15.27 2.39
N LYS A 19 5.34 -16.17 2.40
CA LYS A 19 6.51 -16.13 1.49
C LYS A 19 6.10 -16.23 0.02
N GLN A 20 5.13 -17.11 -0.30
CA GLN A 20 4.62 -17.28 -1.67
C GLN A 20 3.92 -16.02 -2.19
N VAL A 21 3.21 -15.28 -1.34
CA VAL A 21 2.52 -14.04 -1.70
C VAL A 21 3.48 -12.85 -1.76
N THR A 22 4.54 -12.84 -0.95
CA THR A 22 5.49 -11.72 -0.86
C THR A 22 6.26 -11.48 -2.17
N LEU A 23 6.78 -12.53 -2.82
CA LEU A 23 7.56 -12.39 -4.06
C LEU A 23 6.76 -11.79 -5.24
N PRO A 24 5.51 -12.23 -5.52
CA PRO A 24 4.63 -11.57 -6.48
C PRO A 24 4.34 -10.11 -6.13
N LEU A 25 4.12 -9.80 -4.85
CA LEU A 25 3.83 -8.43 -4.40
C LEU A 25 5.01 -7.48 -4.65
N GLU A 26 6.24 -7.92 -4.35
CA GLU A 26 7.46 -7.18 -4.65
C GLU A 26 7.60 -6.86 -6.14
N ARG A 27 7.19 -7.79 -7.02
CA ARG A 27 7.17 -7.54 -8.47
C ARG A 27 6.08 -6.56 -8.86
N ALA A 28 4.90 -6.63 -8.24
CA ALA A 28 3.79 -5.72 -8.49
C ALA A 28 4.13 -4.26 -8.15
N PHE A 29 4.98 -4.05 -7.13
CA PHE A 29 5.42 -2.72 -6.69
C PHE A 29 6.70 -2.20 -7.36
N ARG A 30 7.33 -2.96 -8.27
CA ARG A 30 8.49 -2.48 -9.02
C ARG A 30 8.31 -1.13 -9.73
N PRO A 31 7.13 -0.76 -10.27
CA PRO A 31 6.94 0.55 -10.91
C PRO A 31 7.32 1.73 -10.02
N PHE A 32 7.12 1.65 -8.70
CA PHE A 32 7.55 2.71 -7.79
C PHE A 32 9.08 2.87 -7.74
N GLY A 33 9.82 1.76 -7.71
CA GLY A 33 11.28 1.79 -7.70
C GLY A 33 11.91 2.19 -9.05
N GLN A 34 11.11 2.33 -10.11
CA GLN A 34 11.55 2.77 -11.43
C GLN A 34 11.39 4.29 -11.64
N LEU A 35 10.71 4.97 -10.72
CA LEU A 35 10.60 6.43 -10.74
C LEU A 35 11.98 7.08 -10.48
N PRO A 36 12.22 8.31 -10.95
CA PRO A 36 13.35 9.11 -10.51
C PRO A 36 13.37 9.29 -8.98
N GLU A 37 14.55 9.31 -8.38
CA GLU A 37 14.74 9.53 -6.93
C GLU A 37 13.93 10.71 -6.33
N PRO A 38 13.84 11.90 -6.98
CA PRO A 38 13.01 12.98 -6.44
C PRO A 38 11.52 12.63 -6.44
N GLU A 39 11.01 11.92 -7.45
CA GLU A 39 9.62 11.49 -7.53
C GLU A 39 9.32 10.37 -6.53
N GLN A 40 10.26 9.43 -6.33
CA GLN A 40 10.16 8.42 -5.27
C GLN A 40 10.05 9.07 -3.88
N THR A 41 10.91 10.07 -3.62
CA THR A 41 10.91 10.80 -2.34
C THR A 41 9.62 11.58 -2.14
N ALA A 42 9.14 12.26 -3.19
CA ALA A 42 7.88 12.99 -3.15
C ALA A 42 6.69 12.04 -2.92
N LEU A 43 6.66 10.91 -3.62
CA LEU A 43 5.59 9.90 -3.48
C LEU A 43 5.59 9.28 -2.09
N SER A 44 6.76 8.94 -1.56
CA SER A 44 6.90 8.45 -0.18
C SER A 44 6.42 9.47 0.85
N GLY A 45 6.75 10.75 0.66
CA GLY A 45 6.27 11.83 1.53
C GLY A 45 4.76 11.97 1.51
N VAL A 46 4.15 11.93 0.33
CA VAL A 46 2.68 12.00 0.19
C VAL A 46 2.01 10.77 0.79
N LEU A 47 2.51 9.56 0.52
CA LEU A 47 1.98 8.32 1.09
C LEU A 47 2.07 8.31 2.62
N GLN A 48 3.13 8.85 3.22
CA GLN A 48 3.20 8.99 4.67
C GLN A 48 2.10 9.88 5.25
N VAL A 49 1.71 10.94 4.54
CA VAL A 49 0.59 11.79 4.98
C VAL A 49 -0.73 11.02 4.83
N VAL A 50 -0.93 10.34 3.70
CA VAL A 50 -2.13 9.51 3.44
C VAL A 50 -2.31 8.43 4.51
N LEU A 51 -1.22 7.75 4.92
CA LEU A 51 -1.27 6.71 5.95
C LEU A 51 -1.72 7.23 7.32
N LEU A 52 -1.54 8.52 7.59
CA LEU A 52 -1.89 9.16 8.86
C LEU A 52 -3.21 9.94 8.81
N ASP A 53 -3.84 10.00 7.64
CA ASP A 53 -5.05 10.78 7.38
C ASP A 53 -6.09 9.88 6.71
N GLU A 54 -6.95 9.28 7.54
CA GLU A 54 -7.98 8.31 7.12
C GLU A 54 -8.96 8.91 6.11
N GLU A 55 -9.38 10.16 6.33
CA GLU A 55 -10.25 10.90 5.41
C GLU A 55 -9.59 11.04 4.04
N LEU A 56 -8.32 11.44 4.00
CA LEU A 56 -7.57 11.53 2.75
C LEU A 56 -7.41 10.17 2.05
N LEU A 57 -7.18 9.08 2.80
CA LEU A 57 -7.05 7.74 2.23
C LEU A 57 -8.34 7.28 1.55
N VAL A 58 -9.50 7.47 2.20
CA VAL A 58 -10.82 7.10 1.65
C VAL A 58 -11.11 7.89 0.37
N VAL A 59 -10.88 9.21 0.40
CA VAL A 59 -11.10 10.04 -0.79
C VAL A 59 -10.14 9.66 -1.91
N LEU A 60 -8.88 9.35 -1.59
CA LEU A 60 -7.90 8.92 -2.57
C LEU A 60 -8.28 7.61 -3.25
N GLU A 61 -8.76 6.64 -2.48
CA GLU A 61 -9.25 5.36 -3.00
C GLU A 61 -10.41 5.57 -3.97
N GLN A 62 -11.42 6.34 -3.56
CA GLN A 62 -12.58 6.65 -4.38
C GLN A 62 -12.18 7.32 -5.71
N VAL A 63 -11.33 8.36 -5.65
CA VAL A 63 -10.87 9.07 -6.84
C VAL A 63 -10.07 8.15 -7.77
N CYS A 64 -9.21 7.28 -7.23
CA CYS A 64 -8.49 6.33 -8.06
C CYS A 64 -9.43 5.31 -8.72
N GLY A 65 -10.42 4.82 -7.99
CA GLY A 65 -11.45 3.92 -8.51
C GLY A 65 -12.25 4.56 -9.64
N ASP A 66 -12.65 5.82 -9.48
CA ASP A 66 -13.37 6.58 -10.51
C ASP A 66 -12.51 6.78 -11.77
N VAL A 67 -11.22 7.08 -11.62
CA VAL A 67 -10.29 7.19 -12.76
C VAL A 67 -10.14 5.86 -13.50
N VAL A 68 -10.03 4.74 -12.79
CA VAL A 68 -10.01 3.39 -13.41
C VAL A 68 -11.35 3.08 -14.11
N GLY A 69 -12.46 3.46 -13.49
CA GLY A 69 -13.81 3.29 -14.03
C GLY A 69 -14.17 4.24 -15.18
N GLY A 70 -13.29 5.19 -15.52
CA GLY A 70 -13.58 6.24 -16.51
C GLY A 70 -14.66 7.22 -16.06
N LEU A 71 -14.98 7.25 -14.77
CA LEU A 71 -15.96 8.13 -14.17
C LEU A 71 -15.36 9.53 -13.96
N PRO A 72 -16.18 10.59 -14.04
CA PRO A 72 -15.72 11.93 -13.72
C PRO A 72 -15.28 12.00 -12.24
N PRO A 73 -14.26 12.81 -11.91
CA PRO A 73 -13.82 12.96 -10.53
C PRO A 73 -14.98 13.42 -9.63
N PRO A 74 -15.12 12.84 -8.42
CA PRO A 74 -16.18 13.19 -7.51
C PRO A 74 -15.88 14.58 -6.89
N LEU A 75 -16.28 15.63 -7.61
CA LEU A 75 -16.07 17.03 -7.20
C LEU A 75 -16.67 17.33 -5.82
N ALA A 76 -17.75 16.65 -5.44
CA ALA A 76 -18.37 16.76 -4.12
C ALA A 76 -17.42 16.28 -3.00
N VAL A 77 -16.77 15.14 -3.21
CA VAL A 77 -15.84 14.52 -2.24
C VAL A 77 -14.54 15.32 -2.14
N LEU A 78 -14.04 15.83 -3.28
CA LEU A 78 -12.94 16.81 -3.28
C LEU A 78 -13.33 18.07 -2.49
N GLY A 79 -14.60 18.47 -2.56
CA GLY A 79 -15.25 19.58 -1.84
C GLY A 79 -15.05 19.56 -0.33
N GLU A 80 -14.97 18.39 0.28
CA GLU A 80 -14.95 18.20 1.73
C GLU A 80 -13.54 18.23 2.33
N LEU A 81 -12.53 17.89 1.53
CA LEU A 81 -11.13 17.90 1.96
C LEU A 81 -10.60 19.29 2.30
N LYS A 82 -9.81 19.38 3.36
CA LYS A 82 -9.05 20.58 3.75
C LYS A 82 -8.02 20.94 2.67
N PRO A 83 -7.63 22.22 2.53
CA PRO A 83 -6.60 22.64 1.57
C PRO A 83 -5.30 21.80 1.57
N PRO A 84 -4.70 21.42 2.72
CA PRO A 84 -3.51 20.56 2.71
C PRO A 84 -3.79 19.14 2.18
N GLN A 85 -4.94 18.55 2.49
CA GLN A 85 -5.33 17.23 2.01
C GLN A 85 -5.51 17.23 0.48
N ARG A 86 -6.21 18.23 -0.06
CA ARG A 86 -6.34 18.42 -1.51
C ARG A 86 -5.00 18.53 -2.21
N LYS A 87 -4.07 19.30 -1.66
CA LYS A 87 -2.73 19.44 -2.23
C LYS A 87 -2.01 18.09 -2.29
N ASN A 88 -2.09 17.29 -1.22
CA ASN A 88 -1.47 15.96 -1.18
C ASN A 88 -2.14 14.99 -2.16
N LEU A 89 -3.47 15.03 -2.29
CA LEU A 89 -4.21 14.24 -3.28
C LEU A 89 -3.77 14.58 -4.71
N MET A 90 -3.70 15.87 -5.06
CA MET A 90 -3.26 16.29 -6.39
C MET A 90 -1.79 15.93 -6.65
N ALA A 91 -0.93 16.11 -5.66
CA ALA A 91 0.47 15.72 -5.74
C ALA A 91 0.61 14.20 -5.97
N PHE A 92 -0.17 13.38 -5.27
CA PHE A 92 -0.21 11.94 -5.50
C PHE A 92 -0.59 11.63 -6.95
N LEU A 93 -1.73 12.14 -7.41
CA LEU A 93 -2.25 11.88 -8.75
C LEU A 93 -1.24 12.27 -9.85
N GLN A 94 -0.59 13.42 -9.71
CA GLN A 94 0.46 13.84 -10.65
C GLN A 94 1.65 12.86 -10.65
N LEU A 95 2.13 12.46 -9.47
CA LEU A 95 3.27 11.53 -9.34
C LEU A 95 2.98 10.15 -9.91
N VAL A 96 1.72 9.70 -9.86
CA VAL A 96 1.31 8.40 -10.42
C VAL A 96 0.92 8.48 -11.91
N GLY A 97 1.11 9.64 -12.52
CA GLY A 97 0.96 9.86 -13.96
C GLY A 97 -0.44 10.29 -14.41
N CYS A 98 -1.33 10.70 -13.50
CA CYS A 98 -2.57 11.35 -13.89
C CYS A 98 -2.31 12.80 -14.30
N SER A 99 -2.84 13.20 -15.45
CA SER A 99 -2.93 14.62 -15.77
C SER A 99 -3.84 15.33 -14.76
N VAL A 100 -3.36 16.41 -14.15
CA VAL A 100 -4.12 17.24 -13.22
C VAL A 100 -4.13 18.66 -13.77
N GLN A 101 -5.31 19.26 -13.95
CA GLN A 101 -5.46 20.66 -14.35
C GLN A 101 -5.91 21.47 -13.12
N GLY A 102 -4.97 22.17 -12.48
CA GLY A 102 -5.27 23.00 -11.31
C GLY A 102 -5.66 22.15 -10.08
N GLU A 103 -6.81 22.46 -9.47
CA GLU A 103 -7.35 21.75 -8.30
C GLU A 103 -8.32 20.61 -8.68
N CYS A 104 -8.32 20.17 -9.94
CA CYS A 104 -9.15 19.06 -10.41
C CYS A 104 -8.31 18.08 -11.23
N PRO A 105 -8.57 16.76 -11.12
CA PRO A 105 -8.02 15.80 -12.07
C PRO A 105 -8.42 16.22 -13.50
N GLY A 106 -7.46 16.20 -14.41
CA GLY A 106 -7.64 16.69 -15.78
C GLY A 106 -8.69 15.89 -16.57
N PRO A 107 -9.14 16.40 -17.72
CA PRO A 107 -10.15 15.72 -18.53
C PRO A 107 -9.68 14.30 -18.92
N GLN A 108 -10.54 13.34 -18.59
CA GLN A 108 -10.53 11.90 -18.87
C GLN A 108 -9.29 11.30 -19.55
N GLY A 109 -8.67 10.35 -18.84
CA GLY A 109 -8.02 9.20 -19.47
C GLY A 109 -6.55 9.34 -19.87
N VAL A 110 -5.92 10.51 -19.73
CA VAL A 110 -4.48 10.63 -19.98
C VAL A 110 -3.72 10.28 -18.70
N VAL A 111 -3.73 8.99 -18.36
CA VAL A 111 -2.74 8.41 -17.45
C VAL A 111 -1.48 8.15 -18.28
N SER A 112 -0.46 8.98 -18.10
CA SER A 112 0.80 8.86 -18.85
C SER A 112 1.53 7.54 -18.56
N ASN A 113 1.31 6.97 -17.37
CA ASN A 113 1.90 5.71 -16.93
C ASN A 113 0.85 4.80 -16.28
N GLN A 114 0.09 4.10 -17.12
CA GLN A 114 -0.99 3.20 -16.68
C GLN A 114 -0.49 2.11 -15.70
N LYS A 115 0.74 1.63 -15.87
CA LYS A 115 1.32 0.61 -14.99
C LYS A 115 1.59 1.16 -13.59
N LEU A 116 2.18 2.36 -13.51
CA LEU A 116 2.41 3.02 -12.22
C LEU A 116 1.08 3.35 -11.53
N PHE A 117 0.11 3.87 -12.27
CA PHE A 117 -1.20 4.21 -11.74
C PHE A 117 -1.94 2.99 -11.20
N SER A 118 -1.97 1.87 -11.95
CA SER A 118 -2.59 0.63 -11.48
C SER A 118 -1.90 0.06 -10.25
N THR A 119 -0.56 0.11 -10.17
CA THR A 119 0.19 -0.25 -8.96
C THR A 119 -0.17 0.66 -7.78
N ALA A 120 -0.36 1.96 -8.03
CA ALA A 120 -0.74 2.92 -7.01
C ALA A 120 -2.17 2.71 -6.51
N TYR A 121 -3.12 2.47 -7.40
CA TYR A 121 -4.48 2.13 -7.04
C TYR A 121 -4.53 0.84 -6.22
N PHE A 122 -3.79 -0.20 -6.64
CA PHE A 122 -3.68 -1.45 -5.88
C PHE A 122 -3.17 -1.22 -4.45
N LEU A 123 -2.16 -0.36 -4.26
CA LEU A 123 -1.68 0.01 -2.93
C LEU A 123 -2.77 0.72 -2.12
N VAL A 124 -3.41 1.73 -2.70
CA VAL A 124 -4.41 2.55 -2.00
C VAL A 124 -5.61 1.72 -1.58
N SER A 125 -6.14 0.86 -2.45
CA SER A 125 -7.21 -0.08 -2.09
C SER A 125 -6.78 -1.04 -0.98
N ALA A 126 -5.57 -1.60 -1.06
CA ALA A 126 -5.07 -2.48 -0.01
C ALA A 126 -4.92 -1.76 1.36
N LEU A 127 -4.62 -0.45 1.35
CA LEU A 127 -4.56 0.37 2.55
C LEU A 127 -5.95 0.71 3.10
N ALA A 128 -6.91 1.02 2.22
CA ALA A 128 -8.29 1.34 2.60
C ALA A 128 -9.06 0.13 3.14
N GLU A 129 -8.74 -1.07 2.66
CA GLU A 129 -9.31 -2.34 3.17
C GLU A 129 -8.72 -2.78 4.53
N MET A 130 -7.65 -2.12 5.00
CA MET A 130 -7.07 -2.46 6.31
C MET A 130 -8.04 -2.11 7.45
N PRO A 131 -8.03 -2.88 8.55
CA PRO A 131 -8.82 -2.54 9.72
C PRO A 131 -8.39 -1.19 10.30
N ASP A 132 -9.34 -0.50 10.96
CA ASP A 132 -9.13 0.82 11.56
C ASP A 132 -7.81 0.90 12.35
N ASN A 133 -7.09 2.01 12.18
CA ASN A 133 -5.77 2.29 12.75
C ASN A 133 -4.59 1.48 12.18
N ALA A 134 -4.79 0.44 11.37
CA ALA A 134 -3.66 -0.31 10.81
C ALA A 134 -2.86 0.51 9.78
N ALA A 135 -3.53 1.33 8.97
CA ALA A 135 -2.86 2.29 8.08
C ALA A 135 -2.06 3.33 8.89
N ALA A 136 -2.61 3.85 9.98
CA ALA A 136 -1.94 4.79 10.88
C ALA A 136 -0.74 4.15 11.60
N LEU A 137 -0.85 2.87 12.00
CA LEU A 137 0.25 2.09 12.54
C LEU A 137 1.37 1.94 11.50
N LEU A 138 1.02 1.58 10.26
CA LEU A 138 1.98 1.49 9.16
C LEU A 138 2.66 2.85 8.90
N GLY A 139 1.90 3.95 8.91
CA GLY A 139 2.43 5.31 8.81
C GLY A 139 3.41 5.64 9.95
N THR A 140 3.12 5.20 11.17
CA THR A 140 4.02 5.32 12.31
C THR A 140 5.29 4.49 12.12
N CYS A 141 5.17 3.26 11.61
CA CYS A 141 6.30 2.41 11.28
C CYS A 141 7.21 3.04 10.20
N CYS A 142 6.62 3.69 9.18
CA CYS A 142 7.36 4.46 8.17
C CYS A 142 8.13 5.62 8.81
N LYS A 143 7.48 6.39 9.67
CA LYS A 143 8.12 7.53 10.37
C LYS A 143 9.28 7.10 11.27
N LEU A 144 9.17 5.94 11.90
CA LEU A 144 10.22 5.35 12.74
C LEU A 144 11.30 4.61 11.93
N GLN A 145 11.17 4.52 10.61
CA GLN A 145 12.09 3.80 9.72
C GLN A 145 12.29 2.32 10.09
N ILE A 146 11.25 1.69 10.67
CA ILE A 146 11.29 0.28 11.10
C ILE A 146 10.78 -0.70 10.04
N ILE A 147 10.19 -0.21 8.96
CA ILE A 147 9.69 -1.04 7.84
C ILE A 147 10.75 -2.01 7.31
N PRO A 148 12.02 -1.62 7.06
CA PRO A 148 13.03 -2.55 6.59
C PRO A 148 13.28 -3.71 7.57
N THR A 149 13.26 -3.43 8.87
CA THR A 149 13.41 -4.43 9.94
C THR A 149 12.23 -5.39 9.93
N LEU A 150 11.00 -4.89 9.81
CA LEU A 150 9.80 -5.72 9.72
C LEU A 150 9.81 -6.62 8.48
N CYS A 151 10.17 -6.08 7.32
CA CYS A 151 10.32 -6.86 6.09
C CYS A 151 11.42 -7.92 6.23
N HIS A 152 12.53 -7.60 6.89
CA HIS A 152 13.61 -8.56 7.15
C HIS A 152 13.13 -9.70 8.06
N LEU A 153 12.37 -9.41 9.12
CA LEU A 153 11.79 -10.43 9.99
C LEU A 153 10.86 -11.36 9.22
N VAL A 154 9.95 -10.80 8.43
CA VAL A 154 9.01 -11.59 7.60
C VAL A 154 9.74 -12.51 6.63
N ARG A 155 10.80 -12.01 5.97
CA ARG A 155 11.59 -12.80 5.00
C ARG A 155 12.43 -13.90 5.66
N ASN A 156 12.93 -13.65 6.87
CA ASN A 156 13.84 -14.56 7.57
C ASN A 156 13.17 -15.37 8.68
N LEU A 157 11.83 -15.33 8.78
CA LEU A 157 11.14 -16.14 9.78
C LEU A 157 11.41 -17.63 9.47
N PRO A 158 12.03 -18.37 10.41
CA PRO A 158 12.26 -19.79 10.23
C PRO A 158 10.92 -20.52 10.21
N GLU A 159 10.78 -21.44 9.27
CA GLU A 159 9.68 -22.42 9.25
C GLU A 159 9.89 -23.36 10.44
N GLY A 160 9.28 -23.04 11.60
CA GLY A 160 9.19 -23.98 12.72
C GLY A 160 9.59 -23.53 14.13
N THR A 161 9.59 -22.25 14.50
CA THR A 161 9.89 -21.85 15.91
C THR A 161 8.79 -21.06 16.59
N TRP A 162 7.67 -21.73 16.90
CA TRP A 162 6.83 -21.38 18.04
C TRP A 162 6.52 -22.62 18.87
N GLY A 163 7.58 -23.31 19.30
CA GLY A 163 7.47 -24.20 20.45
C GLY A 163 7.39 -23.35 21.71
N TRP A 164 6.19 -23.04 22.19
CA TRP A 164 5.99 -22.69 23.59
C TRP A 164 6.35 -23.92 24.42
N ALA A 165 7.65 -24.11 24.68
CA ALA A 165 8.08 -25.02 25.71
C ALA A 165 7.66 -24.39 27.04
N GLY A 166 6.55 -24.88 27.58
CA GLY A 166 6.19 -24.65 28.96
C GLY A 166 7.36 -25.05 29.84
N LEU A 167 8.07 -24.06 30.38
CA LEU A 167 8.96 -24.25 31.51
C LEU A 167 8.12 -24.10 32.78
N GLY A 168 7.28 -25.11 32.99
CA GLY A 168 6.58 -25.37 34.25
C GLY A 168 7.00 -26.74 34.73
N LYS A 169 8.15 -26.81 35.40
CA LYS A 169 8.43 -27.73 36.50
C LYS A 169 9.36 -27.05 37.48
#